data_AF-I4D7F6-F1
#
_entry.id   AF-I4D7F6-F1
#
_cell.length_a   1.000
_cell.length_b   1.000
_cell.length_c   1.000
_cell.angle_alpha   90.00
_cell.angle_beta   90.00
_cell.angle_gamma   90.00
#
_symmetry.space_group_name_H-M   'P 1'
#
loop_
_entity.id
_entity.type
_entity.pdbx_description
1 polymer ?
#
loop_
_entity_poly.entity_id
_entity_poly.type
_entity_poly.pdbx_seq_one_letter_code
_entity_poly.pdbx_strand_id
1 'polypeptide(L)' 'MTVQADLEKAVAAAQSALGTYETFSASTLDDSAKQMFKEMSSDMERHVALLRGRLAYVTQNNSMNKSLS' A
#
# COMPACT_ATOMS: atom_id res chain seq x y z
N MET A 1 -5.05 -3.86 19.46
CA MET A 1 -4.49 -3.60 18.12
C MET A 1 -3.24 -4.45 17.98
N THR A 2 -3.06 -5.14 16.85
CA THR A 2 -1.86 -5.93 16.57
C THR A 2 -1.13 -5.29 15.40
N VAL A 3 0.19 -5.45 15.33
CA VAL A 3 1.01 -4.96 14.20
C VAL A 3 0.46 -5.45 12.86
N GLN A 4 -0.11 -6.66 12.81
CA GLN A 4 -0.78 -7.20 11.62
C GLN A 4 -2.02 -6.37 11.24
N ALA A 5 -2.94 -6.15 12.19
CA ALA A 5 -4.17 -5.38 11.92
C ALA A 5 -3.85 -3.92 11.53
N ASP A 6 -2.78 -3.35 12.07
CA ASP A 6 -2.35 -2.00 11.70
C ASP A 6 -1.70 -1.97 10.30
N LEU A 7 -0.97 -3.02 9.91
CA LEU A 7 -0.45 -3.19 8.55
C LEU A 7 -1.57 -3.40 7.52
N GLU A 8 -2.61 -4.18 7.84
CA GLU A 8 -3.78 -4.36 6.98
C GLU A 8 -4.49 -3.03 6.70
N LYS A 9 -4.68 -2.21 7.74
CA LYS A 9 -5.22 -0.85 7.60
C LYS A 9 -4.32 0.05 6.76
N ALA A 10 -3.01 -0.02 6.95
CA ALA A 10 -2.06 0.76 6.17
C ALA A 10 -2.09 0.37 4.68
N VAL A 11 -2.17 -0.91 4.36
CA VAL A 11 -2.35 -1.39 2.98
C VAL A 11 -3.64 -0.83 2.38
N ALA A 12 -4.76 -0.92 3.10
CA ALA A 12 -6.05 -0.41 2.62
C ALA A 12 -6.02 1.10 2.37
N ALA A 13 -5.42 1.88 3.28
CA ALA A 13 -5.27 3.32 3.11
C ALA A 13 -4.40 3.67 1.91
N ALA A 14 -3.28 2.96 1.71
CA ALA A 14 -2.40 3.16 0.55
C ALA A 14 -3.12 2.82 -0.77
N GLN A 15 -3.90 1.73 -0.81
CA GLN A 15 -4.71 1.39 -1.98
C GLN A 15 -5.79 2.44 -2.29
N SER A 16 -6.42 3.00 -1.26
CA SER A 16 -7.41 4.07 -1.44
C SER A 16 -6.77 5.35 -2.00
N ALA A 17 -5.57 5.70 -1.53
CA ALA A 17 -4.81 6.84 -2.06
C ALA A 17 -4.39 6.59 -3.52
N LEU A 18 -3.91 5.39 -3.85
CA LEU A 18 -3.57 4.98 -5.22
C LEU A 18 -4.75 5.20 -6.17
N GLY A 19 -5.92 4.64 -5.87
CA GLY A 19 -7.11 4.80 -6.73
C GLY A 19 -7.55 6.26 -6.88
N THR A 20 -7.31 7.09 -5.85
CA THR A 20 -7.58 8.54 -5.90
C THR A 20 -6.65 9.23 -6.90
N TYR A 21 -5.34 8.93 -6.85
CA TYR A 21 -4.36 9.51 -7.78
C TYR A 21 -4.59 9.06 -9.23
N GLU A 22 -4.93 7.79 -9.45
CA GLU A 22 -5.29 7.28 -10.77
C GLU A 22 -6.52 8.01 -11.33
N THR A 23 -7.54 8.21 -10.48
CA THR A 23 -8.75 8.96 -10.85
C THR A 23 -8.41 10.41 -11.22
N PHE A 24 -7.58 11.08 -10.42
CA PHE A 24 -7.18 12.47 -10.70
C PHE A 24 -6.36 12.60 -11.99
N SER A 25 -5.43 11.68 -12.24
CA SER A 25 -4.69 11.61 -13.51
C SER A 25 -5.64 11.43 -14.70
N ALA A 26 -6.67 10.60 -14.56
CA ALA A 26 -7.65 10.35 -15.61
C ALA A 26 -8.61 11.53 -15.84
N SER A 27 -8.99 12.27 -14.80
CA SER A 27 -10.00 13.32 -14.87
C SER A 27 -9.45 14.72 -15.13
N THR A 28 -8.17 14.98 -14.84
CA THR A 28 -7.58 16.31 -15.00
C THR A 28 -7.31 16.67 -16.47
N LEU A 29 -7.56 17.94 -16.80
CA LEU A 29 -7.25 18.54 -18.09
C LEU A 29 -5.88 19.23 -18.13
N ASP A 30 -5.25 19.42 -16.96
CA ASP A 30 -3.90 19.97 -16.86
C ASP A 30 -2.87 18.84 -17.07
N ASP A 31 -2.07 18.95 -18.13
CA ASP A 31 -1.09 17.93 -18.50
C ASP A 31 0.06 17.80 -17.48
N SER A 32 0.45 18.88 -16.82
CA SER A 32 1.45 18.83 -15.75
C SER A 32 0.90 18.09 -14.54
N ALA A 33 -0.34 18.39 -14.14
CA ALA A 33 -1.02 17.70 -13.04
C ALA A 33 -1.25 16.22 -13.38
N LYS A 34 -1.59 15.89 -14.63
CA LYS A 34 -1.73 14.51 -15.08
C LYS A 34 -0.44 13.72 -14.88
N GLN A 35 0.69 14.27 -15.30
CA GLN A 35 1.99 13.62 -15.13
C GLN A 35 2.36 13.47 -13.65
N MET A 36 2.14 14.50 -12.84
CA MET A 36 2.33 14.46 -11.39
C MET A 36 1.51 13.34 -10.74
N PHE A 37 0.21 13.22 -11.05
CA PHE A 37 -0.63 12.17 -10.48
C PHE A 37 -0.25 10.76 -10.95
N LYS A 38 0.25 10.60 -12.18
CA LYS A 38 0.81 9.32 -12.65
C LYS A 38 2.04 8.91 -11.83
N GLU A 39 2.95 9.85 -11.57
CA GLU A 39 4.14 9.61 -10.75
C GLU A 39 3.73 9.25 -9.32
N MET A 40 2.81 10.00 -8.72
CA MET A 40 2.27 9.69 -7.39
C MET A 40 1.60 8.32 -7.32
N SER A 41 0.89 7.91 -8.38
CA SER A 41 0.27 6.58 -8.47
C SER A 41 1.35 5.49 -8.49
N SER A 42 2.38 5.64 -9.33
CA SER A 42 3.49 4.66 -9.38
C SER A 42 4.24 4.56 -8.05
N ASP A 43 4.41 5.68 -7.36
CA ASP A 43 5.03 5.71 -6.03
C ASP A 43 4.17 4.97 -5.00
N MET A 44 2.85 5.17 -5.04
CA MET A 44 1.92 4.50 -4.14
C MET A 44 1.80 2.99 -4.43
N GLU A 45 1.91 2.54 -5.67
CA GLU A 45 2.03 1.11 -6.01
C GLU A 45 3.23 0.47 -5.28
N ARG A 46 4.38 1.15 -5.27
CA ARG A 46 5.56 0.69 -4.53
C ARG A 46 5.29 0.63 -3.04
N HIS A 47 4.59 1.62 -2.47
CA HIS A 47 4.19 1.60 -1.06
C HIS A 47 3.28 0.40 -0.74
N VAL A 48 2.26 0.14 -1.56
CA VAL A 48 1.37 -1.01 -1.41
C VAL A 48 2.15 -2.32 -1.44
N ALA A 49 3.09 -2.47 -2.38
CA ALA A 49 3.92 -3.67 -2.49
C ALA A 49 4.78 -3.89 -1.25
N LEU A 50 5.45 -2.85 -0.75
CA LEU A 50 6.27 -2.92 0.47
C LEU A 50 5.44 -3.28 1.70
N LEU A 51 4.29 -2.63 1.89
CA LEU A 51 3.40 -2.89 3.02
C LEU A 51 2.84 -4.31 2.98
N ARG A 52 2.44 -4.80 1.79
CA ARG A 52 2.00 -6.20 1.60
C ARG A 52 3.12 -7.19 1.89
N GLY A 53 4.35 -6.91 1.44
CA GLY A 53 5.51 -7.75 1.76
C GLY A 53 5.75 -7.83 3.27
N ARG A 54 5.65 -6.70 3.98
CA ARG A 54 5.78 -6.68 5.44
C ARG A 54 4.63 -7.40 6.14
N LEU A 55 3.39 -7.21 5.67
CA LEU A 55 2.24 -7.92 6.19
C LEU A 55 2.42 -9.43 6.03
N ALA A 56 2.80 -9.91 4.85
CA ALA A 56 3.07 -11.32 4.60
C ALA A 56 4.15 -11.88 5.54
N TYR A 57 5.26 -11.14 5.73
CA TYR A 57 6.31 -11.53 6.68
C TYR A 57 5.77 -11.63 8.11
N VAL A 58 5.00 -10.64 8.58
CA VAL A 58 4.44 -10.66 9.95
C VAL A 58 3.42 -11.77 10.12
N THR A 59 2.56 -12.01 9.12
CA THR A 59 1.57 -13.09 9.15
C THR A 59 2.23 -14.46 9.16
N GLN A 60 3.25 -14.70 8.31
CA GLN A 60 3.98 -15.97 8.25
C GLN A 60 4.85 -16.21 9.49
N ASN A 61 5.47 -15.16 10.04
CA ASN A 61 6.28 -15.28 11.26
C ASN A 61 5.46 -15.21 12.56
N ASN A 62 4.19 -14.78 12.53
CA ASN A 62 3.28 -14.91 13.67
C ASN A 62 3.02 -16.38 14.01
N SER A 63 3.12 -17.30 13.03
CA SER A 63 3.11 -18.75 13.25
C SER A 63 4.46 -19.35 13.68
N MET A 64 5.52 -18.54 13.80
CA MET A 64 6.87 -18.97 14.20
C MET A 64 7.26 -18.56 15.63
N ASN A 65 6.28 -18.47 16.53
CA ASN A 65 6.52 -18.78 17.95
C ASN A 65 6.33 -20.30 18.12
N LYS A 66 7.16 -21.12 17.47
CA LYS A 66 8.31 -21.75 18.14
C LYS A 66 7.94 -22.35 19.51
N SER A 67 6.99 -23.29 19.54
CA SER A 67 7.23 -24.49 20.35
C SER A 67 8.08 -25.43 19.48
N LEU A 68 9.40 -25.27 19.61
CA LEU A 68 10.26 -26.43 19.74
C LEU A 68 10.17 -26.82 21.22
N SER A 69 9.28 -27.75 21.54
CA SER A 69 9.32 -28.61 22.73
C SER A 69 8.50 -29.85 22.47
#